data_AF-A0A536C1X6-F1
#
_entry.id   AF-A0A536C1X6-F1
#
_cell.length_a   1.000
_cell.length_b   1.000
_cell.length_c   1.000
_cell.angle_alpha   90.00
_cell.angle_beta   90.00
_cell.angle_gamma   90.00
#
_symmetry.space_group_name_H-M   'P 1'
#
loop_
_entity.id
_entity.type
_entity.pdbx_description
1 polymer ?
#
loop_
_entity_poly.entity_id
_entity_poly.type
_entity_poly.pdbx_seq_one_letter_code
_entity_poly.pdbx_strand_id
1 'polypeptide(L)'
;MLSNFVHSALTTGAKAVVPFAGGFALLADKLLWMNEVKTTPINALAALRSMDSPLMGFEMNPGDIWDNRAGLIRVHPGVKWEQRLAMIDRLHRKHASELQHIEEEERQGPPDLYHLFESRIIQNLRSFPFLRHRMNCSVLFVVEGQPGGQWEIDLRRSNRLLREGDSGDWLIRVTIPSRLLAHVLMDPDGWETLGISYKLDLYLRKRARIPEALLSRLIYTPSPSSLLRLLLAPRFAELVIRRRHEFFRMVRDKFVGLS
;
A
#
# COMPACT_ATOMS: atom_id res chain seq x y z
N MET A 1 9.58 13.97 -6.35
CA MET A 1 10.19 12.64 -6.08
C MET A 1 11.65 12.61 -6.51
N LEU A 2 11.97 12.95 -7.76
CA LEU A 2 13.35 13.07 -8.26
C LEU A 2 14.21 14.09 -7.50
N SER A 3 13.65 15.26 -7.18
CA SER A 3 14.32 16.28 -6.35
C SER A 3 14.75 15.74 -4.98
N ASN A 4 13.87 14.97 -4.32
CA ASN A 4 14.16 14.34 -3.04
C ASN A 4 15.26 13.28 -3.17
N PHE A 5 15.24 12.48 -4.24
CA PHE A 5 16.30 11.49 -4.50
C PHE A 5 17.67 12.17 -4.66
N VAL A 6 17.76 13.19 -5.51
CA VAL A 6 19.01 13.93 -5.72
C VAL A 6 19.48 14.58 -4.42
N HIS A 7 18.58 15.24 -3.70
CA HIS A 7 18.91 15.88 -2.43
C HIS A 7 19.37 14.86 -1.37
N SER A 8 18.68 13.74 -1.21
CA SER A 8 19.09 12.68 -0.29
C SER A 8 20.44 12.07 -0.65
N ALA A 9 20.73 11.89 -1.94
CA ALA A 9 22.01 11.36 -2.39
C ALA A 9 23.17 12.32 -2.10
N LEU A 10 22.96 13.63 -2.27
CA LEU A 10 23.95 14.67 -1.95
C LEU A 10 24.16 14.79 -0.44
N THR A 11 23.08 14.83 0.34
CA THR A 11 23.14 15.00 1.81
C THR A 11 23.77 13.81 2.52
N THR A 12 23.63 12.60 1.98
CA THR A 12 24.26 11.41 2.57
C THR A 12 25.77 11.31 2.33
N GLY A 13 26.34 12.16 1.47
CA GLY A 13 27.77 12.11 1.12
C GLY A 13 28.17 10.80 0.43
N ALA A 14 27.24 10.15 -0.27
CA ALA A 14 27.52 8.93 -1.00
C ALA A 14 28.61 9.16 -2.06
N LYS A 15 29.38 8.11 -2.42
CA LYS A 15 30.31 8.18 -3.56
C LYS A 15 29.65 7.75 -4.87
N ALA A 16 28.68 6.85 -4.76
CA ALA A 16 27.98 6.24 -5.86
C ALA A 16 26.48 6.14 -5.56
N VAL A 17 25.66 6.21 -6.60
CA VAL A 17 24.20 6.10 -6.49
C VAL A 17 23.66 5.19 -7.58
N VAL A 18 22.81 4.25 -7.17
CA VAL A 18 22.13 3.32 -8.06
C VAL A 18 20.63 3.58 -8.00
N PRO A 19 20.04 4.29 -8.99
CA PRO A 19 18.61 4.44 -9.04
C PRO A 19 17.97 3.10 -9.42
N PHE A 20 17.08 2.63 -8.56
CA PHE A 20 16.28 1.43 -8.80
C PHE A 20 14.83 1.82 -9.06
N ALA A 21 14.22 1.27 -10.11
CA ALA A 21 12.80 1.43 -10.36
C ALA A 21 12.03 0.28 -9.69
N GLY A 22 11.16 0.63 -8.73
CA GLY A 22 10.19 -0.32 -8.18
C GLY A 22 9.23 -0.83 -9.25
N GLY A 23 9.33 -2.12 -9.59
CA GLY A 23 8.52 -2.80 -10.59
C GLY A 23 8.79 -2.34 -12.03
N PHE A 24 9.62 -3.11 -12.74
CA PHE A 24 10.02 -2.86 -14.14
C PHE A 24 8.84 -2.62 -15.10
N ALA A 25 7.78 -3.43 -14.95
CA ALA A 25 6.58 -3.40 -15.77
C ALA A 25 5.33 -3.71 -14.92
N LEU A 26 4.23 -3.02 -15.21
CA LEU A 26 2.89 -3.41 -14.79
C LEU A 26 2.17 -3.96 -16.02
N LEU A 27 1.73 -5.21 -15.99
CA LEU A 27 1.22 -5.90 -17.19
C LEU A 27 -0.31 -6.03 -17.24
N ALA A 28 -1.01 -5.82 -16.12
CA ALA A 28 -2.47 -5.84 -16.12
C ALA A 28 -3.03 -4.66 -16.91
N ASP A 29 -4.11 -4.88 -17.67
CA ASP A 29 -4.69 -3.90 -18.60
C ASP A 29 -4.96 -2.55 -17.94
N LYS A 30 -5.62 -2.58 -16.76
CA LYS A 30 -5.97 -1.37 -16.00
C LYS A 30 -4.75 -0.57 -15.51
N LEU A 31 -3.55 -1.16 -15.55
CA LEU A 31 -2.30 -0.57 -15.07
C LEU A 31 -1.34 -0.20 -16.19
N LEU A 32 -1.64 -0.52 -17.46
CA LEU A 32 -0.72 -0.28 -18.57
C LEU A 32 -0.32 1.20 -18.68
N TRP A 33 -1.28 2.10 -18.51
CA TRP A 33 -1.06 3.55 -18.52
C TRP A 33 -0.04 4.02 -17.47
N MET A 34 0.07 3.33 -16.33
CA MET A 34 1.02 3.71 -15.28
C MET A 34 2.47 3.53 -15.74
N ASN A 35 2.73 2.66 -16.71
CA ASN A 35 4.07 2.48 -17.25
C ASN A 35 4.57 3.72 -18.02
N GLU A 36 3.67 4.55 -18.54
CA GLU A 36 4.02 5.77 -19.27
C GLU A 36 4.48 6.90 -18.34
N VAL A 37 3.88 6.98 -17.16
CA VAL A 37 4.15 8.03 -16.16
C VAL A 37 5.20 7.64 -15.12
N LYS A 38 5.59 6.37 -15.06
CA LYS A 38 6.60 5.87 -14.13
C LYS A 38 7.97 6.49 -14.43
N THR A 39 8.57 7.08 -13.40
CA THR A 39 9.97 7.54 -13.45
C THR A 39 10.91 6.35 -13.65
N THR A 40 11.83 6.45 -14.61
CA THR A 40 12.81 5.40 -14.91
C THR A 40 14.19 5.73 -14.28
N PRO A 41 15.09 4.74 -14.14
CA PRO A 41 16.46 4.97 -13.69
C PRO A 41 17.19 6.00 -14.55
N ILE A 42 16.98 5.99 -15.87
CA ILE A 42 17.58 6.97 -16.77
C ILE A 42 17.08 8.40 -16.50
N ASN A 43 15.81 8.58 -16.09
CA ASN A 43 15.32 9.90 -15.66
C ASN A 43 16.02 10.37 -14.36
N ALA A 44 16.26 9.46 -13.42
CA ALA A 44 16.95 9.78 -12.17
C ALA A 44 18.43 10.12 -12.39
N LEU A 45 19.11 9.39 -13.28
CA LEU A 45 20.48 9.70 -13.68
C LEU A 45 20.57 11.03 -14.43
N ALA A 46 19.63 11.32 -15.33
CA ALA A 46 19.56 12.62 -16.01
C ALA A 46 19.38 13.78 -15.01
N ALA A 47 18.51 13.61 -14.01
CA ALA A 47 18.32 14.60 -12.95
C ALA A 47 19.59 14.81 -12.10
N LEU A 48 20.32 13.74 -11.75
CA LEU A 48 21.61 13.85 -11.07
C LEU A 48 22.65 14.61 -11.90
N ARG A 49 22.74 14.32 -13.20
CA ARG A 49 23.67 14.99 -14.12
C ARG A 49 23.36 16.47 -14.30
N SER A 50 22.08 16.85 -14.31
CA SER A 50 21.67 18.27 -14.47
C SER A 50 22.04 19.18 -13.30
N MET A 51 22.48 18.61 -12.18
CA MET A 51 22.86 19.35 -10.96
C MET A 51 24.38 19.45 -10.79
N ASP A 52 25.16 19.14 -11.83
CA ASP A 52 26.64 19.08 -11.82
C ASP A 52 27.19 18.30 -10.61
N SER A 53 26.50 17.24 -10.24
CA SER A 53 26.84 16.44 -9.06
C SER A 53 28.11 15.61 -9.30
N PRO A 54 29.06 15.57 -8.35
CA PRO A 54 30.23 14.69 -8.43
C PRO A 54 29.89 13.21 -8.18
N LEU A 55 28.63 12.89 -7.88
CA LEU A 55 28.17 11.54 -7.59
C LEU A 55 28.24 10.64 -8.82
N MET A 56 28.86 9.47 -8.65
CA MET A 56 28.87 8.45 -9.69
C MET A 56 27.52 7.74 -9.75
N GLY A 57 26.71 8.07 -10.77
CA GLY A 57 25.42 7.44 -11.01
C GLY A 57 25.50 6.35 -12.07
N PHE A 58 25.02 5.14 -11.77
CA PHE A 58 24.93 4.04 -12.75
C PHE A 58 23.71 3.15 -12.51
N GLU A 59 23.28 2.48 -13.58
CA GLU A 59 22.22 1.48 -13.53
C GLU A 59 22.80 0.11 -13.17
N MET A 60 22.04 -0.67 -12.41
CA MET A 60 22.32 -2.09 -12.15
C MET A 60 21.10 -2.92 -12.54
N ASN A 61 21.33 -3.96 -13.33
CA ASN A 61 20.36 -5.00 -13.60
C ASN A 61 20.43 -6.10 -12.52
N PRO A 62 19.39 -6.93 -12.37
CA PRO A 62 19.49 -8.16 -11.59
C PRO A 62 20.69 -8.99 -12.05
N GLY A 63 21.58 -9.32 -11.10
CA GLY A 63 22.81 -10.07 -11.37
C GLY A 63 24.07 -9.22 -11.56
N ASP A 64 23.96 -7.91 -11.82
CA ASP A 64 25.13 -7.04 -11.86
C ASP A 64 25.77 -6.91 -10.46
N ILE A 65 27.09 -6.74 -10.42
CA ILE A 65 27.86 -6.67 -9.18
C ILE A 65 28.52 -5.29 -9.07
N TRP A 66 28.38 -4.65 -7.92
CA TRP A 66 29.14 -3.45 -7.58
C TRP A 66 30.26 -3.79 -6.61
N ASP A 67 31.50 -3.57 -7.02
CA ASP A 67 32.68 -3.65 -6.18
C ASP A 67 33.30 -2.26 -5.97
N ASN A 68 33.74 -1.97 -4.75
CA ASN A 68 34.26 -0.65 -4.40
C ASN A 68 35.64 -0.34 -4.99
N ARG A 69 36.38 -1.35 -5.48
CA ARG A 69 37.70 -1.21 -6.13
C ARG A 69 37.61 -1.42 -7.63
N ALA A 70 36.87 -2.43 -8.08
CA ALA A 70 36.73 -2.80 -9.49
C ALA A 70 35.57 -2.08 -10.21
N GLY A 71 34.69 -1.40 -9.47
CA GLY A 71 33.55 -0.69 -10.02
C GLY A 71 32.38 -1.61 -10.39
N LEU A 72 31.58 -1.19 -11.37
CA LEU A 72 30.40 -1.94 -11.83
C LEU A 72 30.82 -3.06 -12.78
N ILE A 73 30.57 -4.30 -12.38
CA ILE A 73 30.70 -5.49 -13.21
C ILE A 73 29.32 -5.82 -13.77
N ARG A 74 29.16 -5.66 -15.09
CA ARG A 74 27.93 -5.97 -15.80
C ARG A 74 27.89 -7.44 -16.20
N VAL A 75 26.86 -8.15 -15.75
CA VAL A 75 26.61 -9.54 -16.12
C VAL A 75 25.67 -9.61 -17.32
N HIS A 76 24.77 -8.63 -17.45
CA HIS A 76 23.82 -8.55 -18.55
C HIS A 76 23.88 -7.20 -19.28
N PRO A 77 23.51 -7.16 -20.57
CA PRO A 77 23.35 -5.90 -21.28
C PRO A 77 22.29 -5.03 -20.58
N GLY A 78 22.53 -3.72 -20.56
CA GLY A 78 21.59 -2.73 -20.03
C GLY A 78 20.24 -2.77 -20.75
N VAL A 79 19.18 -2.38 -20.04
CA VAL A 79 17.87 -2.19 -20.67
C VAL A 79 17.93 -1.03 -21.66
N LYS A 80 17.40 -1.24 -22.87
CA LYS A 80 17.16 -0.16 -23.84
C LYS A 80 15.90 0.60 -23.45
N TRP A 81 16.03 1.61 -22.60
CA TRP A 81 14.91 2.35 -22.02
C TRP A 81 14.03 3.02 -23.08
N GLU A 82 14.59 3.41 -24.22
CA GLU A 82 13.88 3.93 -25.38
C GLU A 82 12.92 2.90 -26.01
N GLN A 83 13.16 1.60 -25.79
CA GLN A 83 12.31 0.51 -26.27
C GLN A 83 11.38 -0.04 -25.18
N ARG A 84 11.42 0.52 -23.96
CA ARG A 84 10.74 -0.05 -22.78
C ARG A 84 9.24 -0.26 -23.01
N LEU A 85 8.52 0.74 -23.52
CA LEU A 85 7.06 0.62 -23.70
C LEU A 85 6.72 -0.48 -24.72
N ALA A 86 7.48 -0.59 -25.80
CA ALA A 86 7.34 -1.68 -26.76
C ALA A 86 7.69 -3.06 -26.15
N MET A 87 8.68 -3.13 -25.26
CA MET A 87 8.98 -4.35 -24.51
C MET A 87 7.82 -4.75 -23.58
N ILE A 88 7.21 -3.79 -22.90
CA ILE A 88 6.08 -4.00 -21.99
C ILE A 88 4.86 -4.49 -22.76
N ASP A 89 4.52 -3.87 -23.90
CA ASP A 89 3.41 -4.31 -24.76
C ASP A 89 3.61 -5.75 -25.25
N ARG A 90 4.84 -6.12 -25.66
CA ARG A 90 5.15 -7.52 -26.01
C ARG A 90 4.98 -8.48 -24.84
N LEU A 91 5.44 -8.11 -23.65
CA LEU A 91 5.28 -8.94 -22.44
C LEU A 91 3.80 -9.08 -22.06
N HIS A 92 3.04 -7.99 -22.10
CA HIS A 92 1.60 -7.98 -21.84
C HIS A 92 0.87 -8.96 -22.77
N ARG A 93 1.10 -8.87 -24.10
CA ARG A 93 0.49 -9.79 -25.06
C ARG A 93 0.92 -11.24 -24.86
N LYS A 94 2.21 -11.45 -24.57
CA LYS A 94 2.76 -12.80 -24.34
C LYS A 94 2.10 -13.49 -23.15
N HIS A 95 1.79 -12.74 -22.09
CA HIS A 95 1.23 -13.26 -20.85
C HIS A 95 -0.27 -13.00 -20.69
N ALA A 96 -0.97 -12.58 -21.75
CA ALA A 96 -2.38 -12.17 -21.67
C ALA A 96 -3.29 -13.25 -21.08
N SER A 97 -3.12 -14.51 -21.49
CA SER A 97 -3.91 -15.64 -20.97
C SER A 97 -3.63 -15.93 -19.49
N GLU A 98 -2.37 -15.81 -19.07
CA GLU A 98 -1.97 -15.98 -17.66
C GLU A 98 -2.55 -14.86 -16.79
N LEU A 99 -2.48 -13.61 -17.26
CA LEU A 99 -3.05 -12.46 -16.57
C LEU A 99 -4.57 -12.60 -16.43
N GLN A 100 -5.27 -13.00 -17.50
CA GLN A 100 -6.70 -13.24 -17.47
C GLN A 100 -7.07 -14.35 -16.48
N HIS A 101 -6.29 -15.43 -16.45
CA HIS A 101 -6.51 -16.53 -15.50
C HIS A 101 -6.34 -16.06 -14.05
N ILE A 102 -5.28 -15.31 -13.74
CA ILE A 102 -5.04 -14.74 -12.40
C ILE A 102 -6.21 -13.82 -12.00
N GLU A 103 -6.66 -12.94 -12.90
CA GLU A 103 -7.77 -12.03 -12.59
C GLU A 103 -9.09 -12.76 -12.33
N GLU A 104 -9.35 -13.84 -13.07
CA GLU A 104 -10.52 -14.68 -12.83
C GLU A 104 -10.41 -15.39 -11.48
N GLU A 105 -9.26 -15.97 -11.15
CA GLU A 105 -9.04 -16.59 -9.83
C GLU A 105 -9.19 -15.58 -8.67
N GLU A 106 -8.69 -14.35 -8.84
CA GLU A 106 -8.82 -13.27 -7.85
C GLU A 106 -10.28 -12.89 -7.58
N ARG A 107 -11.18 -13.12 -8.54
CA ARG A 107 -12.63 -12.92 -8.41
C ARG A 107 -13.34 -14.09 -7.73
N GLN A 108 -12.69 -15.23 -7.51
CA GLN A 108 -13.30 -16.40 -6.87
C GLN A 108 -12.92 -16.45 -5.38
N GLY A 109 -13.80 -15.90 -4.54
CA GLY A 109 -13.68 -15.86 -3.07
C GLY A 109 -14.41 -17.02 -2.37
N PRO A 110 -14.25 -17.14 -1.04
CA PRO A 110 -14.94 -18.17 -0.27
C PRO A 110 -16.46 -17.87 -0.17
N PRO A 111 -17.35 -18.88 -0.15
CA PRO A 111 -18.80 -18.66 -0.16
C PRO A 111 -19.34 -17.82 1.00
N ASP A 112 -18.66 -17.83 2.15
CA ASP A 112 -19.02 -17.12 3.37
C ASP A 112 -18.36 -15.74 3.51
N LEU A 113 -17.77 -15.20 2.44
CA LEU A 113 -16.99 -13.95 2.46
C LEU A 113 -17.69 -12.78 3.16
N TYR A 114 -19.00 -12.61 2.94
CA TYR A 114 -19.75 -11.52 3.60
C TYR A 114 -19.78 -11.67 5.12
N HIS A 115 -19.98 -12.89 5.63
CA HIS A 115 -19.94 -13.16 7.06
C HIS A 115 -18.54 -12.99 7.64
N LEU A 116 -17.50 -13.39 6.89
CA LEU A 116 -16.10 -13.16 7.28
C LEU A 116 -15.81 -11.67 7.38
N PHE A 117 -16.24 -10.89 6.38
CA PHE A 117 -16.13 -9.44 6.37
C PHE A 117 -16.83 -8.82 7.58
N GLU A 118 -18.11 -9.12 7.80
CA GLU A 118 -18.88 -8.58 8.92
C GLU A 118 -18.22 -8.91 10.28
N SER A 119 -17.88 -10.19 10.48
CA SER A 119 -17.28 -10.67 11.73
C SER A 119 -15.96 -9.94 12.01
N ARG A 120 -15.12 -9.76 11.00
CA ARG A 120 -13.82 -9.11 11.14
C ARG A 120 -13.93 -7.63 11.46
N ILE A 121 -14.84 -6.91 10.79
CA ILE A 121 -15.10 -5.49 11.06
C ILE A 121 -15.63 -5.31 12.50
N ILE A 122 -16.59 -6.12 12.92
CA ILE A 122 -17.14 -6.07 14.28
C ILE A 122 -16.05 -6.37 15.32
N GLN A 123 -15.21 -7.38 15.07
CA GLN A 123 -14.09 -7.72 15.94
C GLN A 123 -13.11 -6.54 16.06
N ASN A 124 -12.70 -5.93 14.95
CA ASN A 124 -11.78 -4.80 14.95
C ASN A 124 -12.35 -3.59 15.71
N LEU A 125 -13.63 -3.28 15.52
CA LEU A 125 -14.26 -2.18 16.23
C LEU A 125 -14.39 -2.43 17.73
N ARG A 126 -14.55 -3.70 18.15
CA ARG A 126 -14.47 -4.09 19.57
C ARG A 126 -13.06 -3.94 20.12
N SER A 127 -12.03 -4.33 19.35
CA SER A 127 -10.62 -4.17 19.74
C SER A 127 -10.18 -2.70 19.79
N PHE A 128 -10.77 -1.84 18.95
CA PHE A 128 -10.45 -0.41 18.86
C PHE A 128 -11.72 0.45 19.00
N PRO A 129 -12.28 0.62 20.21
CA PRO A 129 -13.57 1.29 20.41
C PRO A 129 -13.59 2.75 19.92
N PHE A 130 -12.46 3.44 19.93
CA PHE A 130 -12.34 4.81 19.43
C PHE A 130 -12.26 4.91 17.90
N LEU A 131 -12.03 3.81 17.18
CA LEU A 131 -11.86 3.81 15.73
C LEU A 131 -13.10 4.36 15.04
N ARG A 132 -14.28 3.95 15.51
CA ARG A 132 -15.57 4.43 15.02
C ARG A 132 -15.68 5.96 15.10
N HIS A 133 -15.40 6.53 16.28
CA HIS A 133 -15.48 7.98 16.48
C HIS A 133 -14.40 8.75 15.71
N ARG A 134 -13.20 8.18 15.56
CA ARG A 134 -12.11 8.82 14.80
C ARG A 134 -12.34 8.83 13.29
N MET A 135 -12.92 7.77 12.75
CA MET A 135 -13.24 7.70 11.32
C MET A 135 -14.52 8.49 11.00
N ASN A 136 -15.56 8.34 11.83
CA ASN A 136 -16.86 9.04 11.74
C ASN A 136 -17.35 9.30 10.31
N CYS A 137 -17.30 8.26 9.47
CA CYS A 137 -17.66 8.34 8.06
C CYS A 137 -18.28 7.02 7.60
N SER A 138 -18.71 6.98 6.36
CA SER A 138 -19.12 5.73 5.73
C SER A 138 -18.10 5.27 4.70
N VAL A 139 -17.85 3.96 4.67
CA VAL A 139 -16.88 3.30 3.79
C VAL A 139 -17.63 2.24 2.99
N LEU A 140 -17.61 2.38 1.66
CA LEU A 140 -18.21 1.42 0.74
C LEU A 140 -17.14 0.44 0.23
N PHE A 141 -17.44 -0.85 0.28
CA PHE A 141 -16.70 -1.90 -0.40
C PHE A 141 -17.50 -2.37 -1.61
N VAL A 142 -16.91 -2.27 -2.80
CA VAL A 142 -17.41 -2.87 -4.03
C VAL A 142 -16.57 -4.12 -4.28
N VAL A 143 -17.16 -5.27 -3.99
CA VAL A 143 -16.48 -6.56 -4.02
C VAL A 143 -16.77 -7.24 -5.36
N GLU A 144 -15.72 -7.43 -6.16
CA GLU A 144 -15.83 -7.95 -7.52
C GLU A 144 -15.64 -9.47 -7.56
N GLY A 145 -16.58 -10.16 -8.22
CA GLY A 145 -16.51 -11.61 -8.42
C GLY A 145 -17.58 -12.37 -7.66
N GLN A 146 -17.29 -13.61 -7.28
CA GLN A 146 -18.21 -14.50 -6.57
C GLN A 146 -17.59 -15.08 -5.30
N PRO A 147 -18.24 -14.93 -4.13
CA PRO A 147 -19.38 -14.03 -3.88
C PRO A 147 -18.93 -12.56 -3.96
N GLY A 148 -19.76 -11.69 -4.51
CA GLY A 148 -19.46 -10.25 -4.67
C GLY A 148 -20.68 -9.39 -4.35
N GLY A 149 -20.51 -8.08 -4.36
CA GLY A 149 -21.58 -7.14 -4.03
C GLY A 149 -21.08 -5.81 -3.51
N GLN A 150 -22.02 -5.00 -3.04
CA GLN A 150 -21.73 -3.70 -2.42
C GLN A 150 -22.00 -3.81 -0.93
N TRP A 151 -21.00 -3.54 -0.11
CA TRP A 151 -21.10 -3.64 1.36
C TRP A 151 -20.59 -2.35 1.98
N GLU A 152 -21.45 -1.67 2.73
CA GLU A 152 -21.14 -0.37 3.28
C GLU A 152 -21.11 -0.40 4.80
N ILE A 153 -20.06 0.20 5.36
CA ILE A 153 -19.86 0.37 6.79
C ILE A 153 -20.17 1.83 7.13
N ASP A 154 -21.24 2.12 7.85
CA ASP A 154 -21.59 3.47 8.32
C ASP A 154 -21.21 3.65 9.79
N LEU A 155 -20.00 4.17 10.04
CA LEU A 155 -19.46 4.38 11.39
C LEU A 155 -20.12 5.54 12.13
N ARG A 156 -20.95 6.34 11.46
CA ARG A 156 -21.67 7.47 12.07
C ARG A 156 -22.85 6.98 12.90
N ARG A 157 -23.51 5.91 12.46
CA ARG A 157 -24.73 5.36 13.09
C ARG A 157 -24.41 4.22 14.05
N SER A 158 -25.16 4.11 15.15
CA SER A 158 -24.95 3.06 16.16
C SER A 158 -25.65 1.74 15.87
N ASN A 159 -26.83 1.80 15.25
CA ASN A 159 -27.74 0.64 15.24
C ASN A 159 -27.80 -0.13 13.90
N ARG A 160 -27.04 0.28 12.88
CA ARG A 160 -26.93 -0.43 11.59
C ARG A 160 -25.58 -0.09 10.96
N LEU A 161 -24.54 -0.66 11.55
CA LEU A 161 -23.16 -0.38 11.16
C LEU A 161 -22.87 -0.91 9.75
N LEU A 162 -23.26 -2.15 9.46
CA LEU A 162 -23.08 -2.77 8.15
C LEU A 162 -24.40 -2.80 7.40
N ARG A 163 -24.32 -2.59 6.09
CA ARG A 163 -25.44 -2.72 5.15
C ARG A 163 -24.96 -3.27 3.83
N GLU A 164 -25.81 -4.02 3.16
CA GLU A 164 -25.65 -4.34 1.75
C GLU A 164 -26.20 -3.17 0.89
N GLY A 165 -25.56 -2.92 -0.24
CA GLY A 165 -25.86 -1.83 -1.18
C GLY A 165 -24.96 -0.59 -1.04
N ASP A 166 -25.12 0.33 -1.98
CA ASP A 166 -24.50 1.66 -2.00
C ASP A 166 -25.54 2.73 -1.65
N SER A 167 -25.34 3.44 -0.54
CA SER A 167 -26.21 4.56 -0.16
C SER A 167 -25.97 5.87 -0.91
N GLY A 168 -24.85 5.96 -1.64
CA GLY A 168 -24.36 7.19 -2.25
C GLY A 168 -23.70 8.19 -1.29
N ASP A 169 -23.71 7.92 0.03
CA ASP A 169 -23.22 8.83 1.08
C ASP A 169 -21.90 8.36 1.74
N TRP A 170 -21.16 7.47 1.07
CA TRP A 170 -19.83 7.07 1.49
C TRP A 170 -18.81 8.20 1.30
N LEU A 171 -17.78 8.19 2.15
CA LEU A 171 -16.61 9.09 2.06
C LEU A 171 -15.43 8.42 1.36
N ILE A 172 -15.31 7.10 1.53
CA ILE A 172 -14.27 6.25 0.95
C ILE A 172 -14.98 5.10 0.23
N ARG A 173 -14.56 4.80 -1.00
CA ARG A 173 -14.97 3.59 -1.72
C ARG A 173 -13.74 2.76 -2.07
N VAL A 174 -13.79 1.48 -1.70
CA VAL A 174 -12.78 0.46 -1.99
C VAL A 174 -13.38 -0.50 -3.00
N THR A 175 -12.76 -0.63 -4.18
CA THR A 175 -13.09 -1.70 -5.12
C THR A 175 -12.02 -2.78 -5.03
N ILE A 176 -12.42 -4.03 -4.81
CA ILE A 176 -11.51 -5.13 -4.50
C ILE A 176 -12.08 -6.48 -4.98
N PRO A 177 -11.28 -7.36 -5.60
CA PRO A 177 -11.70 -8.72 -5.93
C PRO A 177 -12.02 -9.58 -4.68
N SER A 178 -13.03 -10.45 -4.78
CA SER A 178 -13.55 -11.26 -3.67
C SER A 178 -12.46 -12.07 -2.96
N ARG A 179 -11.57 -12.74 -3.71
CA ARG A 179 -10.50 -13.56 -3.13
C ARG A 179 -9.47 -12.70 -2.39
N LEU A 180 -9.14 -11.55 -2.96
CA LEU A 180 -8.16 -10.63 -2.36
C LEU A 180 -8.71 -10.00 -1.08
N LEU A 181 -10.00 -9.68 -1.04
CA LEU A 181 -10.66 -9.26 0.21
C LEU A 181 -10.59 -10.36 1.26
N ALA A 182 -10.87 -11.62 0.89
CA ALA A 182 -10.76 -12.75 1.81
C ALA A 182 -9.34 -12.88 2.39
N HIS A 183 -8.32 -12.79 1.53
CA HIS A 183 -6.92 -12.83 1.95
C HIS A 183 -6.61 -11.70 2.94
N VAL A 184 -7.02 -10.47 2.65
CA VAL A 184 -6.80 -9.31 3.54
C VAL A 184 -7.48 -9.48 4.90
N LEU A 185 -8.67 -10.08 4.94
CA LEU A 185 -9.40 -10.27 6.19
C LEU A 185 -8.73 -11.31 7.10
N MET A 186 -8.04 -12.29 6.48
CA MET A 186 -7.39 -13.42 7.15
C MET A 186 -5.91 -13.21 7.46
N ASP A 187 -5.19 -12.49 6.59
CA ASP A 187 -3.75 -12.26 6.71
C ASP A 187 -3.46 -10.91 7.37
N PRO A 188 -2.75 -10.90 8.51
CA PRO A 188 -2.26 -9.69 9.15
C PRO A 188 -1.52 -8.70 8.25
N ASP A 189 -0.75 -9.19 7.27
CA ASP A 189 0.07 -8.35 6.39
C ASP A 189 -0.60 -8.16 5.00
N GLY A 190 -1.81 -8.70 4.83
CA GLY A 190 -2.52 -8.74 3.56
C GLY A 190 -2.88 -7.35 3.03
N TRP A 191 -3.24 -6.40 3.90
CA TRP A 191 -3.62 -5.04 3.47
C TRP A 191 -2.44 -4.24 2.91
N GLU A 192 -1.26 -4.34 3.54
CA GLU A 192 -0.05 -3.66 3.05
C GLU A 192 0.42 -4.28 1.73
N THR A 193 0.39 -5.60 1.65
CA THR A 193 0.74 -6.36 0.44
C THR A 193 -0.22 -6.06 -0.71
N LEU A 194 -1.51 -5.88 -0.44
CA LEU A 194 -2.48 -5.49 -1.46
C LEU A 194 -2.26 -4.04 -1.94
N GLY A 195 -1.88 -3.13 -1.04
CA GLY A 195 -1.59 -1.75 -1.39
C GLY A 195 -0.47 -1.60 -2.44
N ILE A 196 0.53 -2.49 -2.41
CA ILE A 196 1.64 -2.49 -3.38
C ILE A 196 1.34 -3.26 -4.67
N SER A 197 0.27 -4.07 -4.72
CA SER A 197 -0.07 -4.88 -5.90
C SER A 197 -0.88 -4.13 -6.95
N TYR A 198 -1.38 -2.93 -6.65
CA TYR A 198 -2.27 -2.14 -7.53
C TYR A 198 -3.56 -2.86 -7.95
N LYS A 199 -3.97 -3.89 -7.20
CA LYS A 199 -5.19 -4.66 -7.48
C LYS A 199 -6.45 -4.07 -6.83
N LEU A 200 -6.29 -3.09 -5.94
CA LEU A 200 -7.38 -2.36 -5.30
C LEU A 200 -7.55 -0.98 -5.92
N ASP A 201 -8.80 -0.52 -6.08
CA ASP A 201 -9.07 0.86 -6.44
C ASP A 201 -9.66 1.61 -5.24
N LEU A 202 -9.05 2.76 -4.92
CA LEU A 202 -9.45 3.59 -3.79
C LEU A 202 -9.95 4.94 -4.28
N TYR A 203 -11.23 5.21 -4.03
CA TYR A 203 -11.88 6.46 -4.38
C TYR A 203 -12.15 7.27 -3.12
N LEU A 204 -11.66 8.51 -3.10
CA LEU A 204 -11.68 9.38 -1.93
C LEU A 204 -12.46 10.66 -2.23
N ARG A 205 -13.50 10.94 -1.45
CA ARG A 205 -14.18 12.24 -1.50
C ARG A 205 -13.41 13.30 -0.71
N LYS A 206 -13.78 14.57 -0.89
CA LYS A 206 -13.18 15.68 -0.14
C LYS A 206 -13.26 15.40 1.37
N ARG A 207 -12.16 15.59 2.10
CA ARG A 207 -11.97 15.30 3.55
C ARG A 207 -11.74 13.83 3.93
N ALA A 208 -11.64 12.92 2.97
CA ALA A 208 -11.37 11.50 3.25
C ALA A 208 -9.94 11.19 3.76
N ARG A 209 -8.99 12.12 3.67
CA ARG A 209 -7.56 11.88 4.01
C ARG A 209 -7.33 11.36 5.44
N ILE A 210 -8.02 11.92 6.43
CA ILE A 210 -7.84 11.50 7.84
C ILE A 210 -8.47 10.11 8.06
N PRO A 211 -9.73 9.85 7.65
CA PRO A 211 -10.30 8.51 7.75
C PRO A 211 -9.59 7.46 6.89
N GLU A 212 -9.02 7.83 5.75
CA GLU A 212 -8.28 6.91 4.86
C GLU A 212 -7.04 6.34 5.56
N ALA A 213 -6.29 7.16 6.29
CA ALA A 213 -5.17 6.70 7.11
C ALA A 213 -5.57 5.72 8.23
N LEU A 214 -6.87 5.60 8.54
CA LEU A 214 -7.44 4.68 9.52
C LEU A 214 -8.12 3.46 8.88
N LEU A 215 -8.26 3.43 7.56
CA LEU A 215 -8.92 2.35 6.82
C LEU A 215 -8.24 0.99 7.07
N SER A 216 -6.91 0.96 7.13
CA SER A 216 -6.17 -0.26 7.46
C SER A 216 -6.65 -0.84 8.79
N ARG A 217 -6.80 -0.02 9.84
CA ARG A 217 -7.27 -0.47 11.17
C ARG A 217 -8.73 -0.92 11.21
N LEU A 218 -9.53 -0.52 10.23
CA LEU A 218 -10.92 -0.98 10.11
C LEU A 218 -10.95 -2.45 9.66
N ILE A 219 -10.02 -2.81 8.76
CA ILE A 219 -9.96 -4.12 8.11
C ILE A 219 -9.00 -5.07 8.86
N TYR A 220 -7.97 -4.51 9.51
CA TYR A 220 -6.89 -5.23 10.16
C TYR A 220 -6.89 -5.05 11.69
N THR A 221 -6.74 -6.17 12.42
CA THR A 221 -6.29 -6.15 13.83
C THR A 221 -4.76 -6.26 13.88
N PRO A 222 -4.02 -5.26 14.38
CA PRO A 222 -2.58 -5.35 14.54
C PRO A 222 -2.18 -6.59 15.32
N SER A 223 -1.33 -7.42 14.70
CA SER A 223 -0.67 -8.51 15.38
C SER A 223 0.15 -7.95 16.56
N PRO A 224 0.32 -8.68 17.67
CA PRO A 224 1.17 -8.23 18.77
C PRO A 224 2.58 -7.81 18.32
N SER A 225 3.12 -8.45 17.27
CA SER A 225 4.40 -8.10 16.65
C SER A 225 4.38 -6.78 15.88
N SER A 226 3.29 -6.43 15.21
CA SER A 226 3.12 -5.11 14.57
C SER A 226 3.02 -3.98 15.60
N LEU A 227 2.34 -4.22 16.74
CA LEU A 227 2.32 -3.29 17.88
C LEU A 227 3.72 -3.12 18.47
N LEU A 228 4.48 -4.21 18.63
CA LEU A 228 5.89 -4.16 19.03
C LEU A 228 6.75 -3.37 18.03
N ARG A 229 6.61 -3.58 16.72
CA ARG A 229 7.31 -2.78 15.70
C ARG A 229 6.92 -1.30 15.75
N LEU A 230 5.65 -0.99 15.99
CA LEU A 230 5.17 0.38 16.20
C LEU A 230 5.75 1.00 17.46
N LEU A 231 5.80 0.25 18.57
CA LEU A 231 6.39 0.68 19.85
C LEU A 231 7.91 0.89 19.74
N LEU A 232 8.59 0.09 18.90
CA LEU A 232 10.02 0.15 18.64
C LEU A 232 10.38 1.13 17.51
N ALA A 233 9.40 1.69 16.80
CA ALA A 233 9.66 2.65 15.73
C ALA A 233 10.14 3.99 16.31
N PRO A 234 11.22 4.60 15.78
CA PRO A 234 11.78 5.84 16.33
C PRO A 234 10.79 7.01 16.35
N ARG A 235 9.84 7.05 15.39
CA ARG A 235 8.76 8.05 15.34
C ARG A 235 7.72 7.88 16.46
N PHE A 236 7.55 6.66 16.99
CA PHE A 236 6.65 6.42 18.12
C PHE A 236 7.31 6.82 19.44
N ALA A 237 8.61 6.59 19.60
CA ALA A 237 9.37 7.14 20.72
C ALA A 237 9.25 8.68 20.75
N GLU A 238 9.33 9.33 19.60
CA GLU A 238 9.12 10.78 19.44
C GLU A 238 7.69 11.23 19.82
N LEU A 239 6.67 10.45 19.43
CA LEU A 239 5.27 10.67 19.78
C LEU A 239 5.01 10.49 21.28
N VAL A 240 5.59 9.45 21.89
CA VAL A 240 5.53 9.19 23.34
C VAL A 240 6.24 10.29 24.12
N ILE A 241 7.38 10.79 23.63
CA ILE A 241 8.09 11.91 24.24
C ILE A 241 7.26 13.20 24.15
N ARG A 242 6.67 13.50 22.98
CA ARG A 242 5.84 14.71 22.77
C ARG A 242 4.49 14.68 23.50
N ARG A 243 3.85 13.51 23.63
CA ARG A 243 2.52 13.33 24.24
C ARG A 243 2.54 12.50 25.52
N ARG A 244 3.68 12.52 26.23
CA ARG A 244 3.91 11.71 27.44
C ARG A 244 2.78 11.80 28.46
N HIS A 245 2.23 12.99 28.69
CA HIS A 245 1.17 13.19 29.68
C HIS A 245 -0.17 12.55 29.26
N GLU A 246 -0.51 12.53 27.97
CA GLU A 246 -1.73 11.85 27.47
C GLU A 246 -1.55 10.34 27.52
N PHE A 247 -0.36 9.84 27.15
CA PHE A 247 -0.04 8.41 27.18
C PHE A 247 -0.03 7.86 28.61
N PHE A 248 0.63 8.53 29.56
CA PHE A 248 0.63 8.12 30.97
C PHE A 248 -0.76 8.21 31.61
N ARG A 249 -1.59 9.19 31.24
CA ARG A 249 -2.99 9.26 31.70
C ARG A 249 -3.79 8.07 31.19
N MET A 250 -3.65 7.74 29.90
CA MET A 250 -4.35 6.62 29.26
C MET A 250 -3.90 5.25 29.79
N VAL A 251 -2.61 5.09 30.14
CA VAL A 251 -2.09 3.88 30.80
C VAL A 251 -2.59 3.80 32.24
N ARG A 252 -2.54 4.91 32.99
CA ARG A 252 -3.03 4.99 34.37
C ARG A 252 -4.53 4.68 34.46
N ASP A 253 -5.35 5.24 33.58
CA ASP A 253 -6.79 5.02 33.58
C ASP A 253 -7.14 3.56 33.24
N LYS A 254 -6.29 2.87 32.46
CA LYS A 254 -6.47 1.47 32.09
C LYS A 254 -5.96 0.45 33.13
N PHE A 255 -4.98 0.84 33.95
CA PHE A 255 -4.40 -0.02 34.99
C PHE A 255 -4.91 0.27 36.41
N VAL A 256 -5.36 1.49 36.69
CA VAL A 256 -5.92 1.89 38.00
C VAL A 256 -7.45 1.77 38.01
N GLY A 257 -8.11 1.79 36.85
CA GLY A 257 -9.56 1.55 36.70
C GLY A 257 -10.02 0.09 36.80
N LEU A 258 -9.15 -0.82 37.23
CA LEU A 258 -9.47 -2.21 37.61
C LEU A 258 -9.52 -2.37 39.15
N SER A 259 -10.06 -1.36 39.84
CA SER A 259 -10.49 -1.45 41.25
C SER A 259 -11.99 -1.28 41.33
#